data_AF-A0A3A9EJ22-F1
#
_entry.id   AF-A0A3A9EJ22-F1
#
_cell.length_a   1.000
_cell.length_b   1.000
_cell.length_c   1.000
_cell.angle_alpha   90.00
_cell.angle_beta   90.00
_cell.angle_gamma   90.00
#
_symmetry.space_group_name_H-M   'P 1'
#
loop_
_entity.id
_entity.type
_entity.pdbx_description
1 polymer ?
#
loop_
_entity_poly.entity_id
_entity_poly.type
_entity_poly.pdbx_seq_one_letter_code
_entity_poly.pdbx_strand_id
1 'polypeptide(L)' 'QVTSKILCKKQEEAGRTQSMSRASRCIDNGPMEGFLGMLNSEMYSLKKFHTYEELKEAV' A
#
# COMPACT_ATOMS: atom_id res chain seq x y z
N GLN A 1 -5.89 10.26 -4.71
CA GLN A 1 -5.74 9.77 -6.09
C GLN A 1 -4.32 10.04 -6.57
N VAL A 2 -3.63 9.03 -7.11
CA VAL A 2 -2.22 9.13 -7.56
C VAL A 2 -2.02 10.01 -8.80
N THR A 3 -3.11 10.44 -9.45
CA THR A 3 -3.12 11.35 -10.61
C THR A 3 -3.37 12.81 -10.22
N SER A 4 -3.44 13.14 -8.93
CA SER A 4 -3.67 14.52 -8.47
C SER A 4 -2.54 15.45 -8.91
N LYS A 5 -2.89 16.64 -9.39
CA LYS A 5 -1.94 17.69 -9.80
C LYS A 5 -0.97 18.07 -8.68
N ILE A 6 -1.43 18.05 -7.42
CA ILE A 6 -0.61 18.36 -6.26
C ILE A 6 0.48 17.30 -6.08
N LEU A 7 0.14 16.03 -6.26
CA LEU A 7 1.07 14.93 -6.11
C LEU A 7 2.09 14.89 -7.25
N CYS A 8 1.66 15.20 -8.48
CA CYS A 8 2.54 15.28 -9.64
C CYS A 8 3.63 16.35 -9.43
N LYS A 9 3.25 17.57 -9.03
CA LYS A 9 4.20 18.64 -8.71
C LYS A 9 5.23 18.23 -7.65
N LYS A 10 4.78 17.57 -6.57
CA LYS A 10 5.69 17.06 -5.53
C LYS A 10 6.67 16.00 -6.02
N GLN A 11 6.31 15.22 -7.05
CA GLN A 11 7.22 14.24 -7.66
C GLN A 11 8.23 14.92 -8.58
N GLU A 12 7.79 15.90 -9.37
CA GLU A 12 8.65 16.72 -10.24
C GLU A 12 9.69 17.51 -9.41
N GLU A 13 9.26 18.19 -8.34
CA GLU A 13 10.15 18.89 -7.41
C GLU A 13 11.17 17.95 -6.74
N ALA A 14 10.79 16.70 -6.52
CA ALA A 14 11.67 15.67 -5.98
C ALA A 14 12.54 14.98 -7.05
N GLY A 15 12.47 15.41 -8.32
CA GLY A 15 13.22 14.82 -9.43
C GLY A 15 12.83 13.36 -9.75
N ARG A 16 11.63 12.93 -9.36
CA ARG A 16 11.15 11.56 -9.56
C ARG A 16 10.28 11.48 -10.80
N THR A 17 10.58 10.52 -11.68
CA THR A 17 9.71 10.18 -12.80
C THR A 17 8.53 9.35 -12.30
N GLN A 18 7.32 9.87 -12.49
CA GLN A 18 6.10 9.15 -12.15
C GLN A 18 5.87 8.02 -13.17
N SER A 19 5.90 6.77 -12.71
CA SER A 19 5.44 5.61 -13.49
C SER A 19 4.06 5.19 -13.00
N MET A 20 3.10 5.15 -13.91
CA MET A 20 1.73 4.73 -13.62
C MET A 20 1.52 3.30 -14.12
N SER A 21 0.87 2.46 -13.32
CA SER A 21 0.45 1.13 -13.75
C SER A 21 -0.48 1.23 -14.95
N ARG A 22 -0.40 0.25 -15.85
CA ARG A 22 -1.29 0.22 -17.02
C ARG A 22 -2.74 0.01 -16.57
N ALA A 23 -3.68 0.70 -17.20
CA ALA A 23 -5.10 0.53 -16.92
C ALA A 23 -5.49 -0.95 -17.06
N SER A 24 -6.22 -1.48 -16.07
CA SER A 24 -6.70 -2.86 -16.02
C SER A 24 -5.61 -3.95 -16.05
N ARG A 25 -4.35 -3.62 -15.69
CA ARG A 25 -3.26 -4.58 -15.51
C ARG A 25 -2.85 -4.62 -14.03
N CYS A 26 -3.16 -5.72 -13.36
CA CYS A 26 -2.80 -5.93 -11.95
C CYS A 26 -1.33 -6.36 -11.74
N ILE A 27 -0.58 -6.65 -12.81
CA ILE A 27 0.81 -7.15 -12.73
C ILE A 27 1.69 -6.16 -11.95
N ASP A 28 1.47 -4.86 -12.15
CA ASP A 28 2.24 -3.82 -11.46
C ASP A 28 1.86 -3.70 -9.97
N ASN A 29 0.66 -4.15 -9.57
CA ASN A 29 0.18 -4.12 -8.19
C ASN A 29 0.42 -5.43 -7.43
N GLY A 30 0.56 -6.55 -8.14
CA GLY A 30 0.72 -7.89 -7.57
C GLY A 30 1.82 -8.01 -6.51
N PRO A 31 3.03 -7.43 -6.71
CA PRO A 31 4.07 -7.44 -5.69
C PRO A 31 3.66 -6.71 -4.40
N MET A 32 3.00 -5.56 -4.53
CA MET A 32 2.53 -4.78 -3.38
C MET A 32 1.38 -5.48 -2.65
N GLU A 33 0.42 -6.05 -3.38
CA GLU A 33 -0.66 -6.85 -2.81
C GLU A 33 -0.11 -8.09 -2.08
N GLY A 34 0.85 -8.79 -2.69
CA GLY A 34 1.50 -9.96 -2.09
C GLY A 34 2.26 -9.61 -0.82
N PHE A 35 3.02 -8.51 -0.83
CA PHE A 35 3.73 -8.03 0.36
C PHE A 35 2.77 -7.68 1.50
N LEU A 36 1.72 -6.89 1.23
CA LEU A 36 0.72 -6.54 2.23
C LEU A 36 -0.08 -7.76 2.71
N GLY A 37 -0.35 -8.72 1.82
CA GLY A 37 -0.98 -9.98 2.18
C GLY A 37 -0.15 -10.81 3.15
N MET A 38 1.17 -10.91 2.92
CA MET A 38 2.09 -11.57 3.85
C MET A 38 2.13 -10.84 5.19
N LEU A 39 2.28 -9.51 5.19
CA LEU A 39 2.35 -8.71 6.41
C LEU A 39 1.07 -8.88 7.25
N ASN A 40 -0.10 -8.79 6.63
CA ASN A 40 -1.39 -9.02 7.29
C ASN A 40 -1.48 -10.46 7.85
N SER A 41 -1.10 -11.46 7.04
CA SER A 41 -1.13 -12.86 7.47
C SER A 41 -0.21 -13.11 8.67
N GLU A 42 0.99 -12.52 8.68
CA GLU A 42 1.92 -12.62 9.81
C GLU A 42 1.38 -11.91 11.05
N MET A 43 0.81 -10.71 10.92
CA MET A 43 0.18 -10.00 12.04
C MET A 43 -0.94 -10.83 12.70
N TYR A 44 -1.84 -11.43 11.90
CA TYR A 44 -2.92 -12.28 12.42
C TYR A 44 -2.42 -13.63 12.95
N SER A 45 -1.33 -14.18 12.41
CA SER A 45 -0.78 -15.48 12.85
C SER A 45 0.04 -15.36 14.13
N LEU A 46 0.75 -14.24 14.33
CA LEU A 46 1.60 -13.98 15.49
C LEU A 46 0.83 -13.40 16.68
N LYS A 47 -0.30 -12.71 16.44
CA LYS A 47 -1.16 -12.16 17.50
C LYS A 47 -2.63 -12.49 17.23
N LYS A 48 -3.25 -13.21 18.18
CA LYS A 48 -4.71 -13.33 18.25
C LYS A 48 -5.25 -12.10 18.96
N PHE A 49 -5.85 -11.20 18.20
CA PHE A 49 -6.59 -10.07 18.75
C PHE A 49 -7.98 -10.57 19.14
N HIS A 50 -8.38 -10.30 20.39
CA HIS A 50 -9.68 -10.72 20.89
C HIS A 50 -10.71 -9.59 20.83
N THR A 51 -10.26 -8.34 20.64
CA THR A 51 -11.10 -7.15 20.51
C THR A 51 -10.67 -6.30 19.31
N TYR A 52 -11.57 -5.43 18.86
CA TYR A 52 -11.30 -4.51 17.76
C TYR A 52 -10.29 -3.42 18.16
N GLU A 53 -10.33 -2.98 19.42
CA GLU A 53 -9.42 -1.98 19.98
C GLU A 53 -7.96 -2.45 19.94
N GLU A 54 -7.68 -3.71 20.29
CA GLU A 54 -6.33 -4.27 20.26
C GLU A 54 -5.77 -4.36 18.82
N LEU A 55 -6.64 -4.65 17.85
CA LEU A 55 -6.26 -4.67 16.43
C LEU A 55 -5.90 -3.25 15.95
N LYS A 56 -6.66 -2.23 16.38
CA LYS A 56 -6.46 -0.84 15.96
C LYS A 56 -5.17 -0.23 16.50
N GLU A 57 -4.70 -0.61 17.68
CA GLU A 57 -3.42 -0.15 18.22
C GLU A 57 -2.19 -0.80 17.57
N ALA A 58 -2.36 -1.98 16.98
CA ALA A 58 -1.25 -2.74 16.39
C ALA A 58 -0.90 -2.34 14.94
N VAL A 59 -1.79 -1.60 14.27
CA VAL A 59 -1.66 -1.14 12.87
C VAL A 59 -1.37 0.35 12.83
#